data_AF-A0A963HR91-F1
#
_entry.id   AF-A0A963HR91-F1
#
_cell.length_a   1.000
_cell.length_b   1.000
_cell.length_c   1.000
_cell.angle_alpha   90.00
_cell.angle_beta   90.00
_cell.angle_gamma   90.00
#
_symmetry.space_group_name_H-M   'P 1'
#
loop_
_entity.id
_entity.type
_entity.pdbx_description
1 polymer ?
#
loop_
_entity_poly.entity_id
_entity_poly.type
_entity_poly.pdbx_seq_one_letter_code
_entity_poly.pdbx_strand_id
1 'polypeptide(L)'
;MMKIQNLGSTVQYDNPTWNGCGFVEEKPNELWVRLPKTLKNIALEEIKNGNSPISILENKERNIVLLSFENGPLIKRRESKAIRVHTSHQYGNYCYDGTKATFEDTESGCFLSFEDPEYDEAVF
;
A
#
# COMPACT_ATOMS: atom_id res chain seq x y z
N MET A 1 -25.27 -0.11 -21.69
CA MET A 1 -25.33 -1.16 -20.65
C MET A 1 -24.23 -0.90 -19.64
N MET A 2 -24.58 -0.67 -18.37
CA MET A 2 -23.61 -0.49 -17.29
C MET A 2 -23.00 -1.86 -16.95
N LYS A 3 -21.68 -2.00 -17.07
CA LYS A 3 -20.97 -3.22 -16.62
C LYS A 3 -20.82 -3.12 -15.11
N ILE A 4 -21.61 -3.90 -14.38
CA ILE A 4 -21.37 -4.13 -12.96
C ILE A 4 -20.16 -5.06 -12.85
N GLN A 5 -19.03 -4.54 -12.36
CA GLN A 5 -17.88 -5.37 -11.99
C GLN A 5 -17.93 -5.57 -10.48
N ASN A 6 -18.08 -6.82 -10.04
CA ASN A 6 -17.90 -7.18 -8.64
C ASN A 6 -16.39 -7.14 -8.34
N LEU A 7 -15.95 -6.14 -7.56
CA LEU A 7 -14.53 -5.90 -7.25
C LEU A 7 -14.03 -6.75 -6.06
N GLY A 8 -14.89 -7.60 -5.50
CA GLY A 8 -14.53 -8.50 -4.40
C GLY A 8 -14.73 -7.90 -3.01
N SER A 9 -14.44 -8.71 -1.99
CA SER A 9 -14.47 -8.35 -0.58
C SER A 9 -13.09 -7.88 -0.12
N THR A 10 -13.02 -6.59 0.21
CA THR A 10 -11.82 -5.99 0.80
C THR A 10 -11.91 -6.04 2.32
N VAL A 11 -10.84 -6.46 2.98
CA VAL A 11 -10.70 -6.39 4.44
C VAL A 11 -9.46 -5.55 4.75
N GLN A 12 -9.62 -4.54 5.60
CA GLN A 12 -8.55 -3.66 6.06
C GLN A 12 -8.34 -3.85 7.56
N TYR A 13 -7.08 -3.87 7.96
CA TYR A 13 -6.66 -3.92 9.36
C TYR A 13 -5.89 -2.64 9.67
N ASP A 14 -6.50 -1.78 10.48
CA ASP A 14 -5.93 -0.49 10.85
C ASP A 14 -5.07 -0.58 12.10
N ASN A 15 -3.98 0.19 12.09
CA ASN A 15 -2.98 0.32 13.14
C ASN A 15 -2.49 -1.01 13.75
N PRO A 16 -2.12 -2.03 12.93
CA PRO A 16 -1.55 -3.27 13.46
C PRO A 16 -0.20 -3.01 14.12
N THR A 17 0.13 -3.78 15.15
CA THR A 17 1.35 -3.56 15.94
C THR A 17 2.57 -4.10 15.20
N TRP A 18 3.47 -3.20 14.78
CA TRP A 18 4.76 -3.58 14.18
C TRP A 18 5.79 -3.98 15.26
N ASN A 19 6.42 -5.15 15.12
CA ASN A 19 7.38 -5.67 16.09
C ASN A 19 8.85 -5.64 15.63
N GLY A 20 9.13 -5.04 14.47
CA GLY A 20 10.47 -4.97 13.87
C GLY A 20 10.71 -5.96 12.72
N CYS A 21 9.94 -7.05 12.61
CA CYS A 21 10.08 -8.03 11.53
C CYS A 21 8.75 -8.46 10.88
N GLY A 22 7.63 -8.02 11.45
CA GLY A 22 6.28 -8.29 10.99
C GLY A 22 5.25 -7.62 11.91
N PHE A 23 4.02 -8.09 11.82
CA PHE A 23 2.95 -7.65 12.72
C PHE A 23 2.76 -8.65 13.86
N VAL A 24 2.29 -8.16 15.02
CA VAL A 24 1.97 -9.00 16.18
C VAL A 24 0.69 -9.80 15.90
N GLU A 25 -0.29 -9.18 15.27
CA GLU A 25 -1.59 -9.77 14.98
C GLU A 25 -1.47 -10.80 13.84
N GLU A 26 -2.11 -11.96 14.02
CA GLU A 26 -2.00 -13.12 13.12
C GLU A 26 -2.34 -12.76 11.66
N LYS A 27 -3.50 -12.13 11.43
CA LYS A 27 -3.95 -11.79 10.07
C LYS A 27 -3.10 -10.74 9.37
N PRO A 28 -2.79 -9.59 9.98
CA PRO A 28 -1.79 -8.68 9.44
C PRO A 28 -0.44 -9.36 9.14
N ASN A 29 0.05 -10.24 10.00
CA ASN A 29 1.32 -10.93 9.78
C ASN A 29 1.25 -11.94 8.62
N GLU A 30 0.15 -12.67 8.45
CA GLU A 30 -0.08 -13.51 7.27
C GLU A 30 -0.01 -12.70 5.97
N LEU A 31 -0.63 -11.51 5.95
CA LEU A 31 -0.60 -10.61 4.79
C LEU A 31 0.81 -10.05 4.53
N TRP A 32 1.54 -9.68 5.58
CA TRP A 32 2.95 -9.30 5.47
C TRP A 32 3.82 -10.39 4.86
N VAL A 33 3.60 -11.65 5.24
CA VAL A 33 4.32 -12.79 4.68
C VAL A 33 4.01 -12.97 3.19
N ARG A 34 2.76 -12.69 2.77
CA ARG A 34 2.32 -12.78 1.36
C ARG A 34 2.78 -11.63 0.48
N LEU A 35 3.07 -10.46 1.05
CA LEU A 35 3.55 -9.31 0.29
C LEU A 35 4.78 -9.72 -0.56
N PRO A 36 4.90 -9.28 -1.83
CA PRO A 36 6.06 -9.61 -2.65
C PRO A 36 7.38 -9.20 -2.00
N LYS A 37 8.44 -9.99 -2.20
CA LYS A 37 9.77 -9.72 -1.63
C LYS A 37 10.28 -8.33 -2.02
N THR A 38 10.01 -7.89 -3.25
CA THR A 38 10.38 -6.56 -3.74
C THR A 38 9.74 -5.46 -2.89
N LEU A 39 8.43 -5.52 -2.66
CA LEU A 39 7.73 -4.55 -1.83
C LEU A 39 8.11 -4.65 -0.35
N LYS A 40 8.31 -5.86 0.20
CA LYS A 40 8.82 -6.03 1.57
C LYS A 40 10.16 -5.33 1.78
N ASN A 41 11.09 -5.47 0.83
CA ASN A 41 12.37 -4.80 0.92
C ASN A 41 12.20 -3.28 0.94
N ILE A 42 11.33 -2.74 0.08
CA ILE A 42 11.03 -1.30 0.05
C ILE A 42 10.41 -0.85 1.36
N ALA A 43 9.40 -1.57 1.87
CA ALA A 43 8.74 -1.29 3.14
C ALA A 43 9.73 -1.30 4.31
N LEU A 44 10.63 -2.28 4.37
CA LEU A 44 11.67 -2.34 5.42
C LEU A 44 12.66 -1.18 5.32
N GLU A 45 12.99 -0.70 4.11
CA GLU A 45 13.83 0.48 3.94
C GLU A 45 13.12 1.75 4.42
N GLU A 46 11.84 1.90 4.15
CA GLU A 46 11.01 3.03 4.65
C GLU A 46 10.92 3.02 6.18
N ILE A 47 10.64 1.84 6.78
CA ILE A 47 10.59 1.67 8.25
C ILE A 47 11.92 2.05 8.90
N LYS A 48 13.05 1.64 8.30
CA LYS A 48 14.39 2.02 8.80
C LYS A 48 14.65 3.52 8.75
N ASN A 49 13.98 4.25 7.87
CA ASN A 49 14.09 5.70 7.75
C ASN A 49 13.04 6.45 8.58
N GLY A 50 12.24 5.74 9.39
CA GLY A 50 11.29 6.34 10.32
C GLY A 50 9.85 6.45 9.80
N ASN A 51 9.52 5.82 8.66
CA ASN A 51 8.13 5.72 8.24
C ASN A 51 7.42 4.60 9.02
N SER A 52 6.11 4.73 9.24
CA SER A 52 5.33 3.79 10.05
C SER A 52 4.24 3.12 9.21
N PRO A 53 4.12 1.79 9.21
CA PRO A 53 2.97 1.14 8.60
C PRO A 53 1.71 1.43 9.43
N ILE A 54 0.64 1.90 8.79
CA ILE A 54 -0.61 2.31 9.47
C ILE A 54 -1.78 1.39 9.16
N SER A 55 -1.76 0.66 8.06
CA SER A 55 -2.80 -0.30 7.73
C SER A 55 -2.29 -1.34 6.74
N ILE A 56 -2.90 -2.52 6.78
CA ILE A 56 -2.71 -3.54 5.76
C ILE A 56 -4.07 -4.06 5.29
N LEU A 57 -4.21 -4.14 3.97
CA LEU A 57 -5.46 -4.45 3.29
C LEU A 57 -5.27 -5.66 2.40
N GLU A 58 -6.31 -6.50 2.34
CA GLU A 58 -6.40 -7.63 1.43
C GLU A 58 -7.63 -7.51 0.53
N ASN A 59 -7.42 -7.69 -0.77
CA ASN A 59 -8.48 -8.09 -1.68
C ASN A 59 -8.36 -9.60 -1.94
N LYS A 60 -9.31 -10.37 -1.39
CA LYS A 60 -9.23 -11.84 -1.36
C LYS A 60 -9.34 -12.46 -2.76
N GLU A 61 -10.23 -11.92 -3.58
CA GLU A 61 -10.55 -12.44 -4.91
C GLU A 61 -9.40 -12.22 -5.90
N ARG A 62 -8.65 -11.13 -5.75
CA ARG A 62 -7.50 -10.81 -6.59
C ARG A 62 -6.16 -11.23 -5.98
N ASN A 63 -6.17 -11.74 -4.75
CA ASN A 63 -4.96 -12.07 -3.99
C ASN A 63 -3.99 -10.86 -3.89
N ILE A 64 -4.54 -9.66 -3.76
CA ILE A 64 -3.77 -8.40 -3.66
C ILE A 64 -3.61 -8.03 -2.19
N VAL A 65 -2.38 -7.67 -1.82
CA VAL A 65 -2.06 -7.06 -0.53
C VAL A 65 -1.63 -5.62 -0.76
N LEU A 66 -2.14 -4.71 0.06
CA LEU A 66 -1.73 -3.31 0.11
C LEU A 66 -1.27 -2.98 1.52
N LEU A 67 -0.05 -2.46 1.66
CA LEU A 67 0.49 -1.95 2.93
C LEU A 67 0.60 -0.43 2.86
N SER A 68 -0.02 0.27 3.80
CA SER A 68 -0.04 1.73 3.85
C SER A 68 0.94 2.28 4.87
N PHE A 69 1.58 3.40 4.51
CA PHE A 69 2.50 4.14 5.35
C PHE A 69 1.94 5.51 5.73
N GLU A 70 2.21 5.92 6.97
CA GLU A 70 1.78 7.20 7.54
C GLU A 70 2.23 8.42 6.74
N ASN A 71 3.43 8.34 6.16
CA ASN A 71 4.03 9.44 5.42
C ASN A 71 4.30 9.06 3.98
N GLY A 72 4.50 10.09 3.16
CA GLY A 72 5.03 10.00 1.80
C GLY A 72 6.31 9.17 1.74
N PRO A 73 6.72 8.67 0.57
CA PRO A 73 7.96 7.89 0.46
C PRO A 73 9.15 8.72 0.93
N LEU A 74 9.85 8.25 1.97
CA LEU A 74 11.04 8.90 2.49
C LEU A 74 12.24 8.67 1.58
N ILE A 75 12.21 7.58 0.80
CA ILE A 75 13.22 7.24 -0.19
C ILE A 75 12.65 7.45 -1.59
N LYS A 76 13.26 8.36 -2.35
CA LYS A 76 12.92 8.56 -3.76
C LYS A 76 13.22 7.31 -4.57
N ARG A 77 12.21 6.78 -5.27
CA ARG A 77 12.37 5.68 -6.22
C ARG A 77 11.99 6.10 -7.62
N ARG A 78 12.63 5.45 -8.60
CA ARG A 78 12.29 5.56 -10.01
C ARG A 78 11.55 4.29 -10.42
N GLU A 79 10.69 4.41 -11.43
CA GLU A 79 10.06 3.27 -12.06
C GLU A 79 11.10 2.26 -12.57
N SER A 80 10.71 1.00 -12.56
CA SER A 80 11.51 -0.12 -13.06
C SER A 80 10.59 -1.17 -13.69
N LYS A 81 11.18 -2.23 -14.26
CA LYS A 81 10.39 -3.36 -14.77
C LYS A 81 9.60 -4.09 -13.69
N ALA A 82 10.05 -4.05 -12.43
CA ALA A 82 9.41 -4.76 -11.32
C ALA A 82 8.43 -3.86 -10.55
N ILE A 83 8.78 -2.57 -10.41
CA ILE A 83 8.03 -1.59 -9.62
C ILE A 83 7.55 -0.45 -10.49
N ARG A 84 6.24 -0.21 -10.50
CA ARG A 84 5.61 0.97 -11.08
C ARG A 84 5.30 1.98 -9.96
N VAL A 85 5.54 3.26 -10.24
CA VAL A 85 5.38 4.34 -9.26
C VAL A 85 4.26 5.27 -9.71
N HIS A 86 3.19 5.30 -8.93
CA HIS A 86 2.03 6.14 -9.19
C HIS A 86 2.09 7.36 -8.29
N THR A 87 2.14 8.55 -8.88
CA THR A 87 2.19 9.85 -8.18
C THR A 87 1.08 10.80 -8.63
N SER A 88 0.21 10.33 -9.53
CA SER A 88 -0.92 11.11 -10.02
C SER A 88 -2.15 10.22 -10.19
N HIS A 89 -3.31 10.81 -9.97
CA HIS A 89 -4.63 10.18 -9.99
C HIS A 89 -5.11 9.74 -11.39
N GLN A 90 -4.23 9.73 -12.40
CA GLN A 90 -4.63 9.55 -13.80
C GLN A 90 -5.18 8.15 -14.12
N TYR A 91 -5.00 7.15 -13.26
CA TYR A 91 -5.34 5.76 -13.56
C TYR A 91 -6.42 5.12 -12.68
N GLY A 92 -7.01 5.86 -11.74
CA GLY A 92 -8.10 5.36 -10.89
C GLY A 92 -7.69 4.25 -9.91
N ASN A 93 -8.25 4.30 -8.70
CA ASN A 93 -8.18 3.32 -7.60
C ASN A 93 -6.85 3.12 -6.85
N TYR A 94 -5.69 3.59 -7.32
CA TYR A 94 -4.41 3.35 -6.63
C TYR A 94 -3.84 4.55 -5.86
N CYS A 95 -4.32 5.76 -6.15
CA CYS A 95 -4.12 6.93 -5.29
C CYS A 95 -5.52 7.48 -5.05
N TYR A 96 -5.96 7.48 -3.80
CA TYR A 96 -7.13 8.24 -3.41
C TYR A 96 -6.68 9.62 -2.92
N ASP A 97 -7.62 10.54 -2.83
CA ASP A 97 -7.45 11.84 -2.20
C ASP A 97 -6.83 11.66 -0.80
N GLY A 98 -5.56 12.06 -0.63
CA GLY A 98 -4.79 11.79 0.59
C GLY A 98 -3.54 10.94 0.42
N THR A 99 -3.32 10.30 -0.73
CA THR A 99 -2.10 9.48 -0.98
C THR A 99 -1.06 10.24 -1.80
N LYS A 100 0.16 10.38 -1.28
CA LYS A 100 1.30 11.03 -1.96
C LYS A 100 1.87 10.17 -3.10
N ALA A 101 1.91 8.86 -2.91
CA ALA A 101 2.33 7.90 -3.93
C ALA A 101 1.85 6.47 -3.63
N THR A 102 1.78 5.64 -4.67
CA THR A 102 1.71 4.18 -4.54
C THR A 102 2.79 3.50 -5.35
N PHE A 103 3.40 2.45 -4.79
CA PHE A 103 4.33 1.58 -5.47
C PHE A 103 3.69 0.23 -5.73
N GLU A 104 3.59 -0.15 -7.00
CA GLU A 104 2.98 -1.39 -7.45
C GLU A 104 4.06 -2.40 -7.85
N ASP A 105 3.95 -3.62 -7.34
CA ASP A 105 4.67 -4.76 -7.90
C ASP A 105 3.95 -5.25 -9.16
N THR A 106 4.58 -5.08 -10.31
CA THR A 106 3.97 -5.29 -11.64
C THR A 106 3.61 -6.74 -11.95
N GLU A 107 4.17 -7.71 -11.23
CA GLU A 107 3.89 -9.14 -11.42
C GLU A 107 2.68 -9.58 -10.59
N SER A 108 2.64 -9.19 -9.32
CA SER A 108 1.59 -9.59 -8.38
C SER A 108 0.39 -8.65 -8.34
N GLY A 109 0.56 -7.39 -8.76
CA GLY A 109 -0.42 -6.34 -8.54
C GLY A 109 -0.60 -5.98 -7.06
N CYS A 110 0.37 -6.26 -6.19
CA CYS A 110 0.37 -5.79 -4.80
C CYS A 110 0.92 -4.37 -4.69
N PHE A 111 0.63 -3.69 -3.58
CA PHE A 111 0.93 -2.26 -3.42
C PHE A 111 1.59 -1.92 -2.09
N LEU A 112 2.38 -0.84 -2.12
CA LEU A 112 2.63 0.03 -0.97
C LEU A 112 1.93 1.37 -1.24
N SER A 113 1.11 1.86 -0.31
CA SER A 113 0.60 3.24 -0.33
C SER A 113 1.34 4.10 0.68
N PHE A 114 1.48 5.38 0.34
CA PHE A 114 2.16 6.37 1.15
C PHE A 114 1.25 7.57 1.29
N GLU A 115 0.75 7.81 2.50
CA GLU A 115 -0.18 8.91 2.73
C GLU A 115 0.53 10.27 2.67
N ASP A 116 -0.24 11.30 2.32
CA ASP A 116 0.20 12.69 2.33
C ASP A 116 -0.35 13.35 3.60
N PRO A 117 0.47 13.49 4.66
CA PRO A 117 0.00 14.07 5.92
C PRO A 117 -0.36 15.56 5.81
N GLU A 118 0.02 16.19 4.70
CA GLU A 118 -0.32 17.58 4.37
C GLU A 118 -1.59 17.70 3.52
N TYR A 119 -2.25 16.58 3.19
CA TYR A 119 -3.49 16.61 2.43
C TYR A 119 -4.64 17.13 3.30
N ASP A 120 -5.07 18.36 3.02
CA ASP A 120 -6.32 18.91 3.51
C ASP A 120 -7.44 18.56 2.52
N GLU A 121 -8.40 17.74 2.97
CA GLU A 121 -9.60 17.44 2.21
C GLU A 121 -10.37 18.76 1.99
N ALA A 122 -10.38 19.26 0.75
CA ALA A 122 -11.09 20.49 0.43
C ALA A 122 -12.60 20.26 0.58
N VAL A 123 -13.16 20.74 1.69
CA VAL A 123 -14.61 20.71 1.95
C VAL A 123 -15.29 21.65 0.95
N PHE A 124 -15.97 21.10 -0.06
CA PHE A 124 -16.81 21.82 -1.01
C PHE A 124 -18.28 21.82 -0.60
#